data_AF-A0A6I9YC40-F1
#
_entry.id   AF-A0A6I9YC40-F1
#
_cell.length_a   1.000
_cell.length_b   1.000
_cell.length_c   1.000
_cell.angle_alpha   90.00
_cell.angle_beta   90.00
_cell.angle_gamma   90.00
#
_symmetry.space_group_name_H-M   'P 1'
#
loop_
_entity.id
_entity.type
_entity.pdbx_description
1 polymer ?
#
loop_
_entity_poly.entity_id
_entity_poly.type
_entity_poly.pdbx_seq_one_letter_code
_entity_poly.pdbx_strand_id
1 'polypeptide(L)'
;MEGVVNLEPGLPDFCTPILAKCLKMEYINQKPDQLTINQYEPGQGIPPHIDTHSAFEDEIISLSLGAEVIFFKKKSFKYFSCNKKGSEIMTCVLFQSITPKKFDVVQASEGENVGSITADIRKLTLNKRGKRISFTFRKIKRSPCCCSFASVCDSQHKERAPLFHNSDKDASVLEQKYVHEVYEDIARHFSNTRHSPWPQVMEFLKGLPCGAIVADVGCGNGKYLGLCKELYMLGCDRSKTLVDICGEKEFQALVCDALTVPIRSGSCDACISIAVIHHFSTAERRLAVLCELTRLLRPGGKALVYVWAMEQEYKEQKSKYLKGEKVSDKRLGKAVSGMLNKTGSTECQGLAQPSKDCNEPKGTSNSPSQVVPASLPVHTNRTSFETQDVLVPWHLKDGMKKKTRHTELCQPLDGAISAPEPNPVFHRYYHVFCEGELEQLCKQLDCIKVEGSYYDQGNWCVVLEKQ
;
A
#
# COMPACT_ATOMS: atom_id res chain seq x y z
N MET A 1 29.00 6.48 9.82
CA MET A 1 28.49 6.38 11.21
C MET A 1 28.36 7.80 11.72
N GLU A 2 27.19 8.42 11.54
CA GLU A 2 26.90 9.71 12.17
C GLU A 2 26.20 9.43 13.49
N GLY A 3 26.74 10.00 14.57
CA GLY A 3 26.38 9.68 15.95
C GLY A 3 24.97 10.14 16.29
N VAL A 4 24.18 9.22 16.83
CA VAL A 4 22.95 9.55 17.54
C VAL A 4 23.35 10.29 18.82
N VAL A 5 23.15 11.61 18.84
CA VAL A 5 23.29 12.40 20.05
C VAL A 5 22.04 12.16 20.89
N ASN A 6 22.18 11.41 21.97
CA ASN A 6 21.12 11.30 22.99
C ASN A 6 21.00 12.65 23.69
N LEU A 7 19.94 13.40 23.37
CA LEU A 7 19.58 14.62 24.07
C LEU A 7 18.92 14.25 25.41
N GLU A 8 19.21 15.03 26.46
CA GLU A 8 18.55 14.87 27.76
C GLU A 8 17.02 15.05 27.62
N PRO A 9 16.21 14.30 28.39
CA PRO A 9 14.76 14.41 28.32
C PRO A 9 14.30 15.79 28.80
N GLY A 10 13.76 16.59 27.87
CA GLY A 10 13.21 17.90 28.16
C GLY A 10 13.40 18.90 27.03
N LEU A 11 12.93 20.13 27.23
CA LEU A 11 13.25 21.24 26.36
C LEU A 11 14.69 21.73 26.63
N PRO A 12 15.49 22.04 25.60
CA PRO A 12 16.83 22.58 25.80
C PRO A 12 16.85 23.85 26.66
N ASP A 13 17.86 24.01 27.53
CA ASP A 13 17.94 25.11 28.50
C ASP A 13 17.84 26.51 27.88
N PHE A 14 18.37 26.69 26.67
CA PHE A 14 18.31 27.97 25.97
C PHE A 14 16.87 28.41 25.63
N CYS A 15 15.90 27.48 25.63
CA CYS A 15 14.49 27.79 25.39
C CYS A 15 13.82 28.43 26.61
N THR A 16 14.32 28.14 27.82
CA THR A 16 13.75 28.63 29.09
C THR A 16 13.58 30.15 29.16
N PRO A 17 14.60 30.98 28.87
CA PRO A 17 14.44 32.45 28.91
C PRO A 17 13.47 32.97 27.84
N ILE A 18 13.43 32.33 26.66
CA ILE A 18 12.54 32.71 25.56
C ILE A 18 11.09 32.46 25.98
N LEU A 19 10.78 31.24 26.45
CA LEU A 19 9.43 30.87 26.89
C LEU A 19 8.98 31.69 28.11
N ALA A 20 9.87 32.00 29.05
CA ALA A 20 9.56 32.88 30.17
C ALA A 20 9.16 34.29 29.71
N LYS A 21 9.84 34.83 28.69
CA LYS A 21 9.48 36.11 28.08
C LYS A 21 8.13 36.03 27.35
N CYS A 22 7.88 34.94 26.61
CA CYS A 22 6.62 34.73 25.92
C CYS A 22 5.42 34.66 26.89
N LEU A 23 5.59 33.99 28.03
CA LEU A 23 4.57 33.96 29.10
C LEU A 23 4.37 35.34 29.73
N LYS A 24 5.46 36.05 30.05
CA LYS A 24 5.40 37.39 30.65
C LYS A 24 4.72 38.42 29.74
N MET A 25 4.87 38.28 28.43
CA MET A 25 4.28 39.16 27.43
C MET A 25 2.90 38.68 26.95
N GLU A 26 2.32 37.66 27.59
CA GLU A 26 1.00 37.09 27.28
C GLU A 26 0.87 36.61 25.83
N TYR A 27 1.98 36.17 25.24
CA TYR A 27 1.98 35.57 23.90
C TYR A 27 1.58 34.09 23.91
N ILE A 28 1.75 33.43 25.06
CA ILE A 28 1.22 32.11 25.40
C ILE A 28 0.63 32.17 26.80
N ASN A 29 -0.41 31.39 27.06
CA ASN A 29 -0.98 31.24 28.39
C ASN A 29 -0.40 30.03 29.11
N GLN A 30 0.16 29.05 28.38
CA GLN A 30 0.73 27.85 28.95
C GLN A 30 2.17 27.62 28.50
N LYS A 31 3.01 27.11 29.40
CA LYS A 31 4.39 26.73 29.06
C LYS A 31 4.39 25.50 28.15
N PRO A 32 4.96 25.57 26.93
CA PRO A 32 5.19 24.41 26.06
C PRO A 32 6.13 23.39 26.69
N ASP A 33 5.97 22.12 26.32
CA ASP A 33 6.84 21.00 26.74
C ASP A 33 7.41 20.21 25.54
N GLN A 34 7.07 20.62 24.31
CA GLN A 34 7.57 20.03 23.06
C GLN A 34 8.11 21.13 22.12
N LEU A 35 9.21 20.82 21.43
CA LEU A 35 9.85 21.68 20.44
C LEU A 35 10.19 20.89 19.17
N THR A 36 9.85 21.44 18.00
CA THR A 36 10.34 21.00 16.69
C THR A 36 11.18 22.10 16.07
N ILE A 37 12.39 21.75 15.59
CA ILE A 37 13.26 22.67 14.86
C ILE A 37 13.26 22.26 13.38
N ASN A 38 12.86 23.18 12.50
CA ASN A 38 12.90 22.97 11.06
C ASN A 38 13.92 23.91 10.42
N GLN A 39 14.78 23.38 9.56
CA GLN A 39 15.69 24.16 8.72
C GLN A 39 15.25 24.08 7.26
N TYR A 40 15.14 25.22 6.60
CA TYR A 40 14.76 25.34 5.20
C TYR A 40 15.87 26.01 4.41
N GLU A 41 16.37 25.32 3.40
CA GLU A 41 17.25 25.91 2.39
C GLU A 41 16.43 26.58 1.26
N PRO A 42 17.01 27.52 0.50
CA PRO A 42 16.30 28.19 -0.60
C PRO A 42 15.69 27.21 -1.61
N GLY A 43 14.37 27.27 -1.79
CA GLY A 43 13.61 26.35 -2.65
C GLY A 43 12.93 25.20 -1.92
N GLN A 44 13.25 24.95 -0.65
CA GLN A 44 12.54 23.98 0.18
C GLN A 44 11.31 24.62 0.83
N GLY A 45 10.38 23.77 1.28
CA GLY A 45 9.13 24.18 1.90
C GLY A 45 8.48 23.04 2.66
N ILE A 46 7.32 23.30 3.24
CA ILE A 46 6.50 22.31 3.92
C ILE A 46 5.09 22.35 3.31
N PRO A 47 4.53 21.21 2.86
CA PRO A 47 3.20 21.18 2.29
C PRO A 47 2.16 21.67 3.31
N PRO A 48 1.02 22.20 2.86
CA PRO A 48 -0.05 22.63 3.75
C PRO A 48 -0.51 21.48 4.65
N HIS A 49 -0.47 21.69 5.96
CA HIS A 49 -0.94 20.73 6.94
C HIS A 49 -1.49 21.45 8.18
N ILE A 50 -2.19 20.68 9.02
CA ILE A 50 -2.69 21.06 10.35
C ILE A 50 -2.01 20.13 11.34
N ASP A 51 -1.51 20.67 12.44
CA ASP A 51 -0.93 19.88 13.52
C ASP A 51 -2.02 18.99 14.16
N THR A 52 -1.65 17.76 14.53
CA THR A 52 -2.60 16.76 15.05
C THR A 52 -3.30 17.26 16.32
N HIS A 53 -4.63 17.30 16.32
CA HIS A 53 -5.44 17.86 17.41
C HIS A 53 -5.36 17.03 18.70
N SER A 54 -5.19 15.71 18.60
CA SER A 54 -4.99 14.84 19.78
C SER A 54 -3.61 14.99 20.42
N ALA A 55 -2.61 15.46 19.68
CA ALA A 55 -1.22 15.46 20.12
C ALA A 55 -0.86 16.71 20.91
N PHE A 56 -1.44 17.86 20.56
CA PHE A 56 -1.05 19.15 21.11
C PHE A 56 -2.26 19.97 21.58
N GLU A 57 -2.03 20.81 22.60
CA GLU A 57 -3.00 21.83 23.01
C GLU A 57 -3.10 22.94 21.96
N ASP A 58 -4.14 23.77 22.06
CA ASP A 58 -4.49 24.78 21.06
C ASP A 58 -3.40 25.86 20.84
N GLU A 59 -2.47 26.02 21.79
CA GLU A 59 -1.41 27.02 21.74
C GLU A 59 -0.15 26.50 21.03
N ILE A 60 0.07 26.98 19.82
CA ILE A 60 1.26 26.71 19.01
C ILE A 60 1.98 28.02 18.66
N ILE A 61 3.23 28.15 19.10
CA ILE A 61 4.11 29.27 18.73
C ILE A 61 5.17 28.78 17.76
N SER A 62 5.44 29.51 16.68
CA SER A 62 6.62 29.32 15.84
C SER A 62 7.50 30.56 15.83
N LEU A 63 8.74 30.43 16.30
CA LEU A 63 9.77 31.45 16.20
C LEU A 63 10.54 31.25 14.89
N SER A 64 10.62 32.29 14.06
CA SER A 64 11.32 32.28 12.77
C SER A 64 12.61 33.09 12.85
N LEU A 65 13.72 32.48 12.44
CA LEU A 65 15.06 33.06 12.45
C LEU A 65 15.72 32.94 11.07
N GLY A 66 16.63 33.86 10.76
CA GLY A 66 17.36 33.91 9.48
C GLY A 66 16.61 34.72 8.44
N ALA A 67 16.14 34.07 7.37
CA ALA A 67 15.44 34.74 6.26
C ALA A 67 13.91 34.81 6.45
N GLU A 68 13.33 35.92 5.99
CA GLU A 68 11.88 36.15 5.94
C GLU A 68 11.20 35.26 4.88
N VAL A 69 9.98 34.78 5.17
CA VAL A 69 9.16 33.96 4.27
C VAL A 69 7.69 34.32 4.43
N ILE A 70 6.93 34.36 3.33
CA ILE A 70 5.48 34.61 3.32
C ILE A 70 4.72 33.29 3.54
N PHE A 71 3.79 33.28 4.52
CA PHE A 71 2.85 32.18 4.76
C PHE A 71 1.51 32.42 4.04
N PHE A 72 0.88 31.36 3.51
CA PHE A 72 -0.45 31.46 2.90
C PHE A 72 -1.56 31.52 3.97
N LYS A 73 -2.49 32.48 3.85
CA LYS A 73 -3.50 32.82 4.86
C LYS A 73 -4.89 32.25 4.51
N LYS A 74 -5.56 31.62 5.48
CA LYS A 74 -7.02 31.43 5.47
C LYS A 74 -7.58 31.66 6.90
N LYS A 75 -8.03 32.89 7.16
CA LYS A 75 -8.71 33.45 8.36
C LYS A 75 -7.97 33.45 9.73
N SER A 76 -8.10 34.60 10.41
CA SER A 76 -7.87 34.92 11.84
C SER A 76 -6.63 34.34 12.56
N PHE A 77 -5.47 35.00 12.38
CA PHE A 77 -4.27 34.83 13.23
C PHE A 77 -3.81 36.20 13.76
N LYS A 78 -3.36 36.26 15.02
CA LYS A 78 -2.70 37.44 15.59
C LYS A 78 -1.21 37.40 15.23
N TYR A 79 -0.73 38.46 14.58
CA TYR A 79 0.68 38.66 14.25
C TYR A 79 1.27 39.72 15.19
N PHE A 80 2.44 39.45 15.75
CA PHE A 80 3.21 40.44 16.49
C PHE A 80 4.59 40.56 15.83
N SER A 81 4.82 41.69 15.14
CA SER A 81 6.15 42.04 14.63
C SER A 81 6.84 42.95 15.65
N CYS A 82 8.00 42.52 16.17
CA CYS A 82 8.86 43.38 16.97
C CYS A 82 10.01 43.88 16.10
N ASN A 83 9.87 45.08 15.55
CA ASN A 83 10.92 45.73 14.76
C ASN A 83 11.93 46.44 15.69
N LYS A 84 13.01 45.74 16.08
CA LYS A 84 14.26 46.39 16.50
C LYS A 84 15.46 45.59 16.01
N LYS A 85 16.11 46.12 14.96
CA LYS A 85 17.44 45.76 14.43
C LYS A 85 18.03 44.46 15.02
N GLY A 86 17.74 43.35 14.34
CA GLY A 86 18.30 42.02 14.64
C GLY A 86 17.30 40.96 15.15
N SER A 87 16.00 41.19 15.06
CA SER A 87 15.02 40.56 15.96
C SER A 87 14.11 39.50 15.35
N GLU A 88 14.19 38.29 15.93
CA GLU A 88 13.15 37.30 16.23
C GLU A 88 11.71 37.67 15.79
N ILE A 89 11.20 36.98 14.76
CA ILE A 89 9.78 37.04 14.38
C ILE A 89 9.07 35.89 15.08
N MET A 90 8.16 36.23 16.00
CA MET A 90 7.32 35.24 16.65
C MET A 90 5.93 35.20 16.00
N THR A 91 5.59 34.06 15.42
CA THR A 91 4.35 33.86 14.69
C THR A 91 3.54 32.76 15.37
N CYS A 92 2.34 33.07 15.88
CA CYS A 92 1.37 32.04 16.25
C CYS A 92 0.64 31.58 14.98
N VAL A 93 0.83 30.31 14.60
CA VAL A 93 0.29 29.77 13.36
C VAL A 93 -0.31 28.39 13.63
N LEU A 94 -1.61 28.24 13.33
CA LEU A 94 -2.33 26.97 13.40
C LEU A 94 -2.34 26.22 12.05
N PHE A 95 -1.89 26.88 10.97
CA PHE A 95 -1.78 26.33 9.60
C PHE A 95 -0.39 26.60 9.01
N GLN A 96 0.45 25.58 8.91
CA GLN A 96 1.80 25.72 8.37
C GLN A 96 1.81 25.36 6.88
N SER A 97 2.04 26.35 6.02
CA SER A 97 2.38 26.10 4.61
C SER A 97 3.50 27.03 4.17
N ILE A 98 4.54 26.45 3.58
CA ILE A 98 5.61 27.20 2.92
C ILE A 98 5.75 26.62 1.52
N THR A 99 5.34 27.36 0.50
CA THR A 99 5.47 26.91 -0.89
C THR A 99 6.94 26.77 -1.28
N PRO A 100 7.37 25.65 -1.89
CA PRO A 100 8.74 25.48 -2.39
C PRO A 100 9.05 26.47 -3.51
N LYS A 101 9.74 27.58 -3.19
CA LYS A 101 10.12 28.63 -4.16
C LYS A 101 11.46 29.26 -3.77
N LYS A 102 12.21 29.75 -4.76
CA LYS A 102 13.49 30.45 -4.55
C LYS A 102 13.32 31.95 -4.29
N PHE A 103 12.17 32.50 -4.66
CA PHE A 103 11.84 33.92 -4.54
C PHE A 103 10.41 34.08 -4.06
N ASP A 104 10.18 35.09 -3.22
CA ASP A 104 8.86 35.57 -2.83
C ASP A 104 8.55 36.85 -3.61
N VAL A 105 7.27 37.02 -3.98
CA VAL A 105 6.77 38.26 -4.55
C VAL A 105 6.35 39.15 -3.39
N VAL A 106 7.02 40.29 -3.20
CA VAL A 106 6.74 41.25 -2.12
C VAL A 106 6.34 42.60 -2.71
N GLN A 107 5.64 43.42 -1.93
CA GLN A 107 5.22 44.76 -2.37
C GLN A 107 6.37 45.75 -2.23
N ALA A 108 6.57 46.60 -3.23
CA ALA A 108 7.74 47.46 -3.41
C ALA A 108 7.70 48.78 -2.62
N SER A 109 6.82 48.92 -1.61
CA SER A 109 6.67 50.18 -0.86
C SER A 109 7.05 50.03 0.61
N GLU A 110 8.07 50.79 1.02
CA GLU A 110 8.41 51.04 2.42
C GLU A 110 7.24 51.74 3.13
N GLY A 111 6.53 51.04 4.03
CA GLY A 111 5.70 51.74 5.02
C GLY A 111 4.35 51.15 5.42
N GLU A 112 3.79 50.14 4.73
CA GLU A 112 2.47 49.58 5.11
C GLU A 112 2.47 48.06 5.28
N ASN A 113 1.60 47.62 6.20
CA ASN A 113 1.58 46.32 6.88
C ASN A 113 1.92 45.09 6.02
N VAL A 114 2.92 44.34 6.50
CA VAL A 114 3.37 43.05 5.96
C VAL A 114 2.18 42.07 5.88
N GLY A 115 1.85 41.60 4.67
CA GLY A 115 0.94 40.47 4.44
C GLY A 115 -0.28 40.68 3.54
N SER A 116 -0.43 41.83 2.87
CA SER A 116 -1.47 42.05 1.86
C SER A 116 -0.84 42.39 0.50
N ILE A 117 -0.90 41.47 -0.46
CA ILE A 117 -0.48 41.71 -1.84
C ILE A 117 -1.64 42.38 -2.58
N THR A 118 -1.50 43.65 -2.95
CA THR A 118 -2.47 44.30 -3.86
C THR A 118 -2.31 43.77 -5.29
N ALA A 119 -3.42 43.64 -6.03
CA ALA A 119 -3.45 43.10 -7.41
C ALA A 119 -2.77 44.00 -8.48
N ASP A 120 -2.16 45.12 -8.08
CA ASP A 120 -1.47 46.03 -8.99
C ASP A 120 -0.04 45.54 -9.27
N ILE A 121 0.15 44.95 -10.44
CA ILE A 121 1.38 44.29 -10.89
C ILE A 121 2.59 45.26 -10.88
N ARG A 122 2.35 46.58 -10.98
CA ARG A 122 3.41 47.60 -11.06
C ARG A 122 4.14 47.87 -9.74
N LYS A 123 3.67 47.31 -8.62
CA LYS A 123 4.22 47.50 -7.27
C LYS A 123 4.82 46.24 -6.68
N LEU A 124 5.14 45.23 -7.49
CA LEU A 124 5.68 43.95 -7.02
C LEU A 124 7.19 43.87 -7.30
N THR A 125 7.95 43.39 -6.32
CA THR A 125 9.38 43.06 -6.46
C THR A 125 9.66 41.65 -5.95
N LEU A 126 10.82 41.10 -6.30
CA LEU A 126 11.23 39.74 -5.91
C LEU A 126 12.19 39.80 -4.73
N ASN A 127 11.82 39.15 -3.63
CA ASN A 127 12.72 38.90 -2.51
C ASN A 127 13.31 37.49 -2.63
N LYS A 128 14.65 37.37 -2.63
CA LYS A 128 15.32 36.07 -2.73
C LYS A 128 15.29 35.39 -1.37
N ARG A 129 14.85 34.12 -1.31
CA ARG A 129 14.85 33.36 -0.07
C ARG A 129 16.27 33.02 0.37
N GLY A 130 16.57 33.25 1.64
CA GLY A 130 17.76 32.75 2.32
C GLY A 130 17.48 31.51 3.16
N LYS A 131 18.50 31.02 3.87
CA LYS A 131 18.36 29.94 4.84
C LYS A 131 17.49 30.39 6.02
N ARG A 132 16.47 29.61 6.35
CA ARG A 132 15.52 29.88 7.45
C ARG A 132 15.55 28.74 8.45
N ILE A 133 15.52 29.08 9.74
CA ILE A 133 15.32 28.10 10.82
C ILE A 133 14.06 28.50 11.57
N SER A 134 13.22 27.54 11.93
CA SER A 134 12.07 27.80 12.80
C SER A 134 12.01 26.85 13.97
N PHE A 135 11.63 27.41 15.12
CA PHE A 135 11.43 26.72 16.37
C PHE A 135 9.94 26.74 16.67
N THR A 136 9.28 25.60 16.52
CA THR A 136 7.85 25.45 16.79
C THR A 136 7.66 24.80 18.15
N PHE A 137 7.13 25.58 19.10
CA PHE A 137 6.84 25.18 20.47
C PHE A 137 5.37 24.79 20.62
N ARG A 138 5.13 23.67 21.30
CA ARG A 138 3.80 23.11 21.55
C ARG A 138 3.71 22.54 22.96
N LYS A 139 2.50 22.45 23.47
CA LYS A 139 2.22 21.68 24.69
C LYS A 139 1.54 20.37 24.33
N ILE A 140 2.05 19.25 24.83
CA ILE A 140 1.48 17.93 24.57
C ILE A 140 0.14 17.81 25.29
N LYS A 141 -0.88 17.42 24.53
CA LYS A 141 -2.23 17.18 25.04
C LYS A 141 -2.30 15.78 25.66
N ARG A 142 -2.87 15.67 26.86
CA ARG A 142 -2.98 14.39 27.59
C ARG A 142 -4.37 13.75 27.52
N SER A 143 -5.37 14.48 27.05
CA SER A 143 -6.75 14.04 26.92
C SER A 143 -7.24 14.17 25.48
N PRO A 144 -8.22 13.36 25.03
CA PRO A 144 -8.80 13.50 23.69
C PRO A 144 -9.31 14.91 23.41
N CYS A 145 -9.17 15.38 22.17
CA CYS A 145 -9.60 16.72 21.77
C CYS A 145 -11.11 16.81 21.53
N CYS A 146 -11.76 17.79 22.15
CA CYS A 146 -13.19 18.10 22.04
C CYS A 146 -13.49 19.47 21.38
N CYS A 147 -12.58 19.97 20.51
CA CYS A 147 -12.74 21.24 19.79
C CYS A 147 -14.01 21.33 18.91
N SER A 148 -14.44 22.53 18.54
CA SER A 148 -15.59 22.76 17.64
C SER A 148 -15.36 22.39 16.17
N PHE A 149 -14.12 22.06 15.78
CA PHE A 149 -13.74 21.73 14.41
C PHE A 149 -13.75 20.22 14.15
N ALA A 150 -14.91 19.59 14.36
CA ALA A 150 -15.06 18.14 14.21
C ALA A 150 -14.46 17.65 12.89
N SER A 151 -14.71 18.35 11.76
CA SER A 151 -14.32 18.02 10.38
C SER A 151 -12.83 17.77 10.11
N VAL A 152 -11.94 18.22 11.01
CA VAL A 152 -10.48 18.09 10.87
C VAL A 152 -9.81 17.58 12.16
N CYS A 153 -10.59 17.24 13.19
CA CYS A 153 -10.10 16.84 14.50
C CYS A 153 -9.95 15.33 14.59
N ASP A 154 -8.73 14.81 14.64
CA ASP A 154 -8.46 13.36 14.71
C ASP A 154 -8.97 12.67 15.99
N SER A 155 -9.26 13.43 17.06
CA SER A 155 -9.94 12.89 18.25
C SER A 155 -11.45 12.72 18.09
N GLN A 156 -12.09 13.51 17.23
CA GLN A 156 -13.55 13.50 16.99
C GLN A 156 -13.91 12.82 15.69
N HIS A 157 -13.20 13.16 14.61
CA HIS A 157 -12.90 12.24 13.54
C HIS A 157 -11.88 11.23 14.03
N LYS A 158 -12.37 10.28 14.83
CA LYS A 158 -12.12 8.92 14.41
C LYS A 158 -12.80 8.76 13.05
N GLU A 159 -12.14 9.20 11.98
CA GLU A 159 -12.05 8.27 10.86
C GLU A 159 -11.66 6.97 11.55
N ARG A 160 -12.52 5.96 11.44
CA ARG A 160 -12.09 4.62 11.72
C ARG A 160 -10.93 4.39 10.75
N ALA A 161 -9.71 4.76 11.14
CA ALA A 161 -8.58 3.88 10.93
C ALA A 161 -9.17 2.50 11.21
N PRO A 162 -9.20 1.57 10.25
CA PRO A 162 -9.82 0.29 10.45
C PRO A 162 -9.18 -0.26 11.71
N LEU A 163 -9.91 -0.12 12.82
CA LEU A 163 -9.56 -0.74 14.06
C LEU A 163 -9.61 -2.19 13.66
N PHE A 164 -8.53 -2.93 13.94
CA PHE A 164 -8.56 -4.38 13.94
C PHE A 164 -9.52 -4.81 15.06
N HIS A 165 -10.80 -4.56 14.84
CA HIS A 165 -11.87 -5.36 15.36
C HIS A 165 -11.95 -6.49 14.35
N ASN A 166 -11.52 -7.68 14.76
CA ASN A 166 -11.67 -8.94 14.01
C ASN A 166 -13.17 -9.31 13.88
N SER A 167 -14.01 -8.34 13.55
CA SER A 167 -15.42 -8.55 13.28
C SER A 167 -15.57 -8.80 11.79
N ASP A 168 -16.43 -9.76 11.43
CA ASP A 168 -16.74 -10.08 10.04
C ASP A 168 -17.19 -8.84 9.24
N LYS A 169 -17.82 -7.88 9.92
CA LYS A 169 -18.26 -6.62 9.31
C LYS A 169 -17.09 -5.74 8.87
N ASP A 170 -16.06 -5.58 9.70
CA ASP A 170 -14.91 -4.74 9.35
C ASP A 170 -14.08 -5.38 8.24
N ALA A 171 -13.95 -6.71 8.27
CA ALA A 171 -13.36 -7.52 7.20
C ALA A 171 -14.10 -7.31 5.86
N SER A 172 -15.43 -7.41 5.87
CA SER A 172 -16.27 -7.19 4.69
C SER A 172 -16.12 -5.77 4.12
N VAL A 173 -16.02 -4.74 4.96
CA VAL A 173 -15.81 -3.34 4.52
C VAL A 173 -14.44 -3.18 3.86
N LEU A 174 -13.39 -3.78 4.44
CA LEU A 174 -12.05 -3.75 3.90
C LEU A 174 -11.98 -4.43 2.53
N GLU A 175 -12.56 -5.63 2.42
CA GLU A 175 -12.65 -6.40 1.18
C GLU A 175 -13.47 -5.67 0.12
N GLN A 176 -14.59 -5.05 0.50
CA GLN A 176 -15.40 -4.24 -0.40
C GLN A 176 -14.58 -3.11 -1.05
N LYS A 177 -13.83 -2.36 -0.24
CA LYS A 177 -13.04 -1.21 -0.69
C LYS A 177 -11.77 -1.59 -1.44
N TYR A 178 -11.01 -2.56 -0.95
CA TYR A 178 -9.67 -2.88 -1.44
C TYR A 178 -9.62 -4.16 -2.29
N VAL A 179 -10.74 -4.84 -2.51
CA VAL A 179 -10.84 -5.99 -3.42
C VAL A 179 -11.95 -5.77 -4.42
N HIS A 180 -13.22 -5.69 -3.97
CA HIS A 180 -14.37 -5.73 -4.88
C HIS A 180 -14.43 -4.50 -5.80
N GLU A 181 -14.39 -3.30 -5.24
CA GLU A 181 -14.40 -2.05 -6.03
C GLU A 181 -13.18 -1.97 -6.95
N VAL A 182 -12.00 -2.33 -6.44
CA VAL A 182 -10.76 -2.28 -7.23
C VAL A 182 -10.83 -3.23 -8.42
N TYR A 183 -11.23 -4.48 -8.22
CA TYR A 183 -11.32 -5.44 -9.33
C TYR A 183 -12.38 -5.06 -10.35
N GLU A 184 -13.51 -4.47 -9.92
CA GLU A 184 -14.52 -3.95 -10.83
C GLU A 184 -13.94 -2.82 -11.71
N ASP A 185 -13.15 -1.91 -11.12
CA ASP A 185 -12.52 -0.79 -11.85
C ASP A 185 -11.41 -1.24 -12.80
N ILE A 186 -10.61 -2.25 -12.40
CA ILE A 186 -9.45 -2.69 -13.20
C ILE A 186 -9.75 -3.89 -14.10
N ALA A 187 -10.94 -4.50 -14.04
CA ALA A 187 -11.28 -5.80 -14.66
C ALA A 187 -10.83 -5.92 -16.12
N ARG A 188 -11.12 -4.91 -16.95
CA ARG A 188 -10.75 -4.92 -18.38
C ARG A 188 -9.23 -4.88 -18.59
N HIS A 189 -8.52 -4.01 -17.86
CA HIS A 189 -7.06 -3.95 -17.94
C HIS A 189 -6.41 -5.21 -17.36
N PHE A 190 -6.95 -5.75 -16.27
CA PHE A 190 -6.56 -7.03 -15.70
C PHE A 190 -6.70 -8.16 -16.72
N SER A 191 -7.85 -8.25 -17.40
CA SER A 191 -8.13 -9.30 -18.39
C SER A 191 -7.11 -9.31 -19.53
N ASN A 192 -6.72 -8.14 -20.05
CA ASN A 192 -5.78 -8.01 -21.16
C ASN A 192 -4.34 -8.45 -20.85
N THR A 193 -3.99 -8.60 -19.57
CA THR A 193 -2.60 -8.87 -19.15
C THR A 193 -2.38 -10.31 -18.67
N ARG A 194 -3.43 -11.16 -18.64
CA ARG A 194 -3.37 -12.47 -17.97
C ARG A 194 -4.05 -13.59 -18.76
N HIS A 195 -3.38 -14.07 -19.80
CA HIS A 195 -3.89 -15.15 -20.65
C HIS A 195 -3.21 -16.52 -20.41
N SER A 196 -1.93 -16.56 -20.00
CA SER A 196 -1.19 -17.83 -19.96
C SER A 196 -1.55 -18.70 -18.75
N PRO A 197 -2.16 -19.89 -18.94
CA PRO A 197 -2.51 -20.81 -17.84
C PRO A 197 -1.27 -21.32 -17.10
N TRP A 198 -1.44 -21.57 -15.80
CA TRP A 198 -0.41 -22.19 -14.97
C TRP A 198 -0.33 -23.70 -15.33
N PRO A 199 0.85 -24.26 -15.64
CA PRO A 199 0.97 -25.65 -16.10
C PRO A 199 0.41 -26.69 -15.11
N GLN A 200 0.61 -26.49 -13.81
CA GLN A 200 0.12 -27.40 -12.77
C GLN A 200 -1.41 -27.40 -12.66
N VAL A 201 -2.06 -26.23 -12.82
CA VAL A 201 -3.53 -26.15 -12.90
C VAL A 201 -4.04 -26.89 -14.14
N MET A 202 -3.31 -26.80 -15.26
CA MET A 202 -3.65 -27.54 -16.46
C MET A 202 -3.53 -29.05 -16.29
N GLU A 203 -2.47 -29.50 -15.62
CA GLU A 203 -2.25 -30.92 -15.33
C GLU A 203 -3.36 -31.47 -14.43
N PHE A 204 -3.73 -30.73 -13.39
CA PHE A 204 -4.85 -31.09 -12.52
C PHE A 204 -6.16 -31.25 -13.31
N LEU A 205 -6.53 -30.26 -14.14
CA LEU A 205 -7.77 -30.30 -14.93
C LEU A 205 -7.75 -31.44 -15.95
N LYS A 206 -6.63 -31.66 -16.66
CA LYS A 206 -6.48 -32.75 -17.63
C LYS A 206 -6.47 -34.14 -16.99
N GLY A 207 -6.12 -34.24 -15.70
CA GLY A 207 -6.18 -35.47 -14.94
C GLY A 207 -7.59 -35.89 -14.51
N LEU A 208 -8.59 -35.01 -14.69
CA LEU A 208 -9.97 -35.32 -14.33
C LEU A 208 -10.64 -36.24 -15.37
N PRO A 209 -11.59 -37.10 -14.95
CA PRO A 209 -12.36 -37.93 -15.88
C PRO A 209 -13.16 -37.10 -16.89
N CYS A 210 -13.34 -37.64 -18.10
CA CYS A 210 -14.22 -37.06 -19.11
C CYS A 210 -15.65 -36.91 -18.56
N GLY A 211 -16.26 -35.75 -18.80
CA GLY A 211 -17.59 -35.40 -18.32
C GLY A 211 -17.63 -34.94 -16.85
N ALA A 212 -16.48 -34.78 -16.19
CA ALA A 212 -16.45 -34.25 -14.82
C ALA A 212 -16.98 -32.81 -14.75
N ILE A 213 -17.74 -32.53 -13.68
CA ILE A 213 -18.31 -31.22 -13.37
C ILE A 213 -17.32 -30.46 -12.49
N VAL A 214 -16.87 -29.30 -12.96
CA VAL A 214 -15.85 -28.49 -12.29
C VAL A 214 -16.37 -27.10 -11.97
N ALA A 215 -16.21 -26.66 -10.72
CA ALA A 215 -16.43 -25.27 -10.34
C ALA A 215 -15.11 -24.48 -10.29
N ASP A 216 -15.04 -23.35 -11.00
CA ASP A 216 -13.93 -22.38 -10.89
C ASP A 216 -14.39 -21.21 -10.03
N VAL A 217 -14.05 -21.25 -8.73
CA VAL A 217 -14.51 -20.29 -7.72
C VAL A 217 -13.51 -19.13 -7.63
N GLY A 218 -13.94 -17.98 -8.15
CA GLY A 218 -13.09 -16.83 -8.47
C GLY A 218 -12.45 -16.98 -9.86
N CYS A 219 -13.27 -17.26 -10.88
CA CYS A 219 -12.82 -17.58 -12.23
C CYS A 219 -12.15 -16.42 -12.98
N GLY A 220 -12.28 -15.19 -12.45
CA GLY A 220 -11.77 -13.97 -13.07
C GLY A 220 -12.26 -13.83 -14.51
N ASN A 221 -11.33 -13.67 -15.46
CA ASN A 221 -11.66 -13.52 -16.88
C ASN A 221 -11.94 -14.85 -17.61
N GLY A 222 -12.18 -15.94 -16.88
CA GLY A 222 -12.49 -17.26 -17.43
C GLY A 222 -11.27 -17.97 -18.01
N LYS A 223 -10.08 -17.72 -17.45
CA LYS A 223 -8.80 -18.25 -17.92
C LYS A 223 -8.81 -19.77 -18.11
N TYR A 224 -9.53 -20.49 -17.23
CA TYR A 224 -9.54 -21.96 -17.18
C TYR A 224 -10.80 -22.59 -17.79
N LEU A 225 -11.91 -21.87 -17.88
CA LEU A 225 -13.24 -22.39 -18.24
C LEU A 225 -13.33 -23.04 -19.64
N GLY A 226 -12.43 -22.67 -20.56
CA GLY A 226 -12.42 -23.18 -21.94
C GLY A 226 -11.25 -24.10 -22.29
N LEU A 227 -10.45 -24.53 -21.31
CA LEU A 227 -9.18 -25.22 -21.59
C LEU A 227 -9.31 -26.72 -21.85
N CYS A 228 -10.28 -27.38 -21.23
CA CYS A 228 -10.56 -28.81 -21.39
C CYS A 228 -12.01 -28.99 -21.83
N LYS A 229 -12.23 -29.28 -23.12
CA LYS A 229 -13.57 -29.39 -23.71
C LYS A 229 -14.36 -30.61 -23.22
N GLU A 230 -13.64 -31.57 -22.64
CA GLU A 230 -14.17 -32.79 -22.06
C GLU A 230 -14.79 -32.56 -20.68
N LEU A 231 -14.59 -31.39 -20.06
CA LEU A 231 -15.10 -31.05 -18.74
C LEU A 231 -16.30 -30.11 -18.83
N TYR A 232 -17.25 -30.27 -17.91
CA TYR A 232 -18.34 -29.33 -17.72
C TYR A 232 -17.94 -28.31 -16.66
N MET A 233 -17.40 -27.17 -17.10
CA MET A 233 -16.91 -26.13 -16.20
C MET A 233 -17.93 -25.00 -16.00
N LEU A 234 -18.14 -24.60 -14.74
CA LEU A 234 -18.91 -23.43 -14.35
C LEU A 234 -18.02 -22.50 -13.52
N GLY A 235 -17.89 -21.25 -13.95
CA GLY A 235 -17.18 -20.22 -13.21
C GLY A 235 -18.08 -19.41 -12.30
N CYS A 236 -17.52 -18.87 -11.24
CA CYS A 236 -18.13 -17.74 -10.56
C CYS A 236 -17.08 -16.71 -10.13
N ASP A 237 -17.47 -15.44 -10.13
CA ASP A 237 -16.63 -14.36 -9.63
C ASP A 237 -17.49 -13.27 -9.00
N ARG A 238 -16.92 -12.51 -8.06
CA ARG A 238 -17.63 -11.42 -7.39
C ARG A 238 -17.75 -10.19 -8.28
N SER A 239 -16.79 -9.99 -9.20
CA SER A 239 -16.79 -8.88 -10.15
C SER A 239 -17.75 -9.17 -11.30
N LYS A 240 -18.71 -8.28 -11.48
CA LYS A 240 -19.66 -8.37 -12.59
C LYS A 240 -18.94 -8.20 -13.92
N THR A 241 -18.02 -7.22 -14.02
CA THR A 241 -17.27 -6.99 -15.26
C THR A 241 -16.43 -8.19 -15.68
N LEU A 242 -15.83 -8.94 -14.74
CA LEU A 242 -15.08 -10.16 -15.08
C LEU A 242 -16.00 -11.29 -15.56
N VAL A 243 -17.18 -11.46 -14.95
CA VAL A 243 -18.20 -12.42 -15.41
C VAL A 243 -18.76 -12.02 -16.79
N ASP A 244 -19.00 -10.74 -17.05
CA ASP A 244 -19.43 -10.25 -18.36
C ASP A 244 -18.38 -10.61 -19.45
N ILE A 245 -17.09 -10.46 -19.15
CA ILE A 245 -16.00 -10.89 -20.05
C ILE A 245 -16.01 -12.41 -20.30
N CYS A 246 -16.40 -13.21 -19.31
CA CYS A 246 -16.58 -14.66 -19.51
C CYS A 246 -17.75 -14.93 -20.47
N GLY A 247 -18.85 -14.20 -20.33
CA GLY A 247 -20.00 -14.27 -21.23
C GLY A 247 -19.67 -13.86 -22.67
N GLU A 248 -18.84 -12.82 -22.86
CA GLU A 248 -18.31 -12.42 -24.18
C GLU A 248 -17.49 -13.53 -24.85
N LYS A 249 -16.91 -14.44 -24.07
CA LYS A 249 -16.18 -15.63 -24.53
C LYS A 249 -17.04 -16.90 -24.58
N GLU A 250 -18.35 -16.75 -24.40
CA GLU A 250 -19.33 -17.84 -24.38
C GLU A 250 -19.09 -18.88 -23.26
N PHE A 251 -18.40 -18.49 -22.19
CA PHE A 251 -18.19 -19.35 -21.02
C PHE A 251 -19.37 -19.27 -20.05
N GLN A 252 -19.64 -20.40 -19.37
CA GLN A 252 -20.64 -20.46 -18.32
C GLN A 252 -20.06 -19.86 -17.04
N ALA A 253 -20.49 -18.66 -16.67
CA ALA A 253 -20.07 -18.00 -15.44
C ALA A 253 -21.22 -17.21 -14.79
N LEU A 254 -21.18 -17.08 -13.47
CA LEU A 254 -22.17 -16.33 -12.69
C LEU A 254 -21.53 -15.38 -11.68
N VAL A 255 -22.25 -14.32 -11.32
CA VAL A 255 -21.81 -13.39 -10.27
C VAL A 255 -22.20 -13.95 -8.91
N CYS A 256 -21.24 -14.21 -8.03
CA CYS A 256 -21.51 -14.56 -6.63
C CYS A 256 -20.33 -14.26 -5.71
N ASP A 257 -20.56 -14.36 -4.40
CA ASP A 257 -19.52 -14.34 -3.39
C ASP A 257 -18.92 -15.75 -3.24
N ALA A 258 -17.59 -15.87 -3.08
CA ALA A 258 -16.94 -17.16 -2.89
C ALA A 258 -17.25 -17.78 -1.50
N LEU A 259 -17.80 -17.01 -0.57
CA LEU A 259 -18.32 -17.50 0.71
C LEU A 259 -19.69 -18.15 0.59
N THR A 260 -20.42 -17.94 -0.51
CA THR A 260 -21.75 -18.50 -0.72
C THR A 260 -22.01 -18.69 -2.21
N VAL A 261 -21.54 -19.82 -2.74
CA VAL A 261 -21.63 -20.17 -4.14
C VAL A 261 -22.99 -20.84 -4.41
N PRO A 262 -23.80 -20.35 -5.37
CA PRO A 262 -25.14 -20.86 -5.66
C PRO A 262 -25.12 -22.17 -6.48
N ILE A 263 -24.25 -23.10 -6.09
CA ILE A 263 -24.14 -24.46 -6.63
C ILE A 263 -24.52 -25.44 -5.51
N ARG A 264 -25.21 -26.51 -5.88
CA ARG A 264 -25.71 -27.52 -4.93
C ARG A 264 -24.53 -28.19 -4.20
N SER A 265 -24.74 -28.52 -2.92
CA SER A 265 -23.74 -29.28 -2.16
C SER A 265 -23.53 -30.65 -2.79
N GLY A 266 -22.27 -31.11 -2.84
CA GLY A 266 -21.96 -32.44 -3.33
C GLY A 266 -22.20 -32.68 -4.81
N SER A 267 -22.24 -31.62 -5.64
CA SER A 267 -22.50 -31.76 -7.08
C SER A 267 -21.27 -31.65 -7.98
N CYS A 268 -20.13 -31.23 -7.45
CA CYS A 268 -18.91 -31.06 -8.24
C CYS A 268 -17.94 -32.24 -8.06
N ASP A 269 -17.39 -32.74 -9.16
CA ASP A 269 -16.27 -33.68 -9.18
C ASP A 269 -14.97 -32.98 -8.75
N ALA A 270 -14.82 -31.71 -9.14
CA ALA A 270 -13.68 -30.91 -8.74
C ALA A 270 -14.03 -29.43 -8.54
N CYS A 271 -13.20 -28.76 -7.75
CA CYS A 271 -13.21 -27.30 -7.62
C CYS A 271 -11.80 -26.76 -7.82
N ILE A 272 -11.68 -25.58 -8.42
CA ILE A 272 -10.43 -24.82 -8.42
C ILE A 272 -10.69 -23.44 -7.81
N SER A 273 -9.71 -22.93 -7.07
CA SER A 273 -9.73 -21.56 -6.55
C SER A 273 -8.33 -20.98 -6.65
N ILE A 274 -8.10 -20.20 -7.71
CA ILE A 274 -6.75 -19.81 -8.15
C ILE A 274 -6.53 -18.32 -7.94
N ALA A 275 -5.68 -17.96 -6.96
CA ALA A 275 -5.40 -16.57 -6.58
C ALA A 275 -6.67 -15.80 -6.15
N VAL A 276 -7.41 -16.39 -5.19
CA VAL A 276 -8.68 -15.87 -4.68
C VAL A 276 -8.64 -15.72 -3.16
N ILE A 277 -8.32 -16.80 -2.43
CA ILE A 277 -8.46 -16.86 -0.97
C ILE A 277 -7.59 -15.81 -0.25
N HIS A 278 -6.46 -15.40 -0.83
CA HIS A 278 -5.63 -14.32 -0.30
C HIS A 278 -6.31 -12.93 -0.28
N HIS A 279 -7.51 -12.79 -0.85
CA HIS A 279 -8.26 -11.55 -0.81
C HIS A 279 -9.17 -11.43 0.42
N PHE A 280 -9.32 -12.49 1.23
CA PHE A 280 -10.11 -12.47 2.45
C PHE A 280 -9.25 -12.06 3.64
N SER A 281 -9.75 -11.06 4.37
CA SER A 281 -8.96 -10.28 5.32
C SER A 281 -8.81 -10.89 6.71
N THR A 282 -9.59 -11.94 6.99
CA THR A 282 -9.54 -12.67 8.26
C THR A 282 -9.36 -14.16 8.00
N ALA A 283 -8.71 -14.85 8.95
CA ALA A 283 -8.49 -16.29 8.85
C ALA A 283 -9.82 -17.05 8.79
N GLU A 284 -10.84 -16.58 9.51
CA GLU A 284 -12.18 -17.16 9.56
C GLU A 284 -12.86 -17.11 8.18
N ARG A 285 -12.76 -15.97 7.47
CA ARG A 285 -13.31 -15.84 6.12
C ARG A 285 -12.52 -16.67 5.11
N ARG A 286 -11.19 -16.77 5.24
CA ARG A 286 -10.36 -17.69 4.43
C ARG A 286 -10.77 -19.15 4.63
N LEU A 287 -10.99 -19.56 5.87
CA LEU A 287 -11.49 -20.90 6.21
C LEU A 287 -12.90 -21.12 5.65
N ALA A 288 -13.79 -20.12 5.75
CA ALA A 288 -15.15 -20.22 5.24
C ALA A 288 -15.19 -20.47 3.72
N VAL A 289 -14.28 -19.89 2.93
CA VAL A 289 -14.15 -20.22 1.50
C VAL A 289 -13.74 -21.68 1.31
N LEU A 290 -12.77 -22.19 2.08
CA LEU A 290 -12.38 -23.60 2.01
C LEU A 290 -13.52 -24.56 2.41
N CYS A 291 -14.31 -24.19 3.42
CA CYS A 291 -15.54 -24.90 3.78
C CYS A 291 -16.54 -24.90 2.62
N GLU A 292 -16.68 -23.76 1.92
CA GLU A 292 -17.58 -23.64 0.78
C GLU A 292 -17.12 -24.49 -0.41
N LEU A 293 -15.82 -24.51 -0.74
CA LEU A 293 -15.26 -25.44 -1.74
C LEU A 293 -15.56 -26.89 -1.36
N THR A 294 -15.35 -27.25 -0.10
CA THR A 294 -15.63 -28.60 0.43
C THR A 294 -17.11 -28.96 0.35
N ARG A 295 -18.01 -27.98 0.58
CA ARG A 295 -19.46 -28.17 0.44
C ARG A 295 -19.84 -28.55 -0.99
N LEU A 296 -19.24 -27.90 -1.99
CA LEU A 296 -19.51 -28.14 -3.41
C LEU A 296 -19.08 -29.53 -3.88
N LEU A 297 -17.95 -30.03 -3.37
CA LEU A 297 -17.40 -31.33 -3.74
C LEU A 297 -18.31 -32.48 -3.30
N ARG A 298 -18.50 -33.47 -4.19
CA ARG A 298 -19.02 -34.79 -3.84
C ARG A 298 -17.95 -35.61 -3.08
N PRO A 299 -18.31 -36.69 -2.36
CA PRO A 299 -17.30 -37.62 -1.81
C PRO A 299 -16.34 -38.14 -2.89
N GLY A 300 -15.05 -38.16 -2.59
CA GLY A 300 -13.96 -38.42 -3.54
C GLY A 300 -13.65 -37.29 -4.53
N GLY A 301 -14.40 -36.17 -4.47
CA GLY A 301 -14.14 -34.99 -5.29
C GLY A 301 -12.91 -34.22 -4.80
N LYS A 302 -12.26 -33.48 -5.70
CA LYS A 302 -10.97 -32.82 -5.41
C LYS A 302 -11.00 -31.30 -5.56
N ALA A 303 -10.37 -30.57 -4.66
CA ALA A 303 -10.15 -29.12 -4.80
C ALA A 303 -8.68 -28.79 -5.01
N LEU A 304 -8.38 -27.88 -5.94
CA LEU A 304 -7.06 -27.27 -6.10
C LEU A 304 -7.11 -25.80 -5.68
N VAL A 305 -6.27 -25.42 -4.73
CA VAL A 305 -6.20 -24.06 -4.19
C VAL A 305 -4.80 -23.47 -4.44
N TYR A 306 -4.76 -22.23 -4.93
CA TYR A 306 -3.52 -21.46 -5.15
C TYR A 306 -3.62 -20.10 -4.44
N VAL A 307 -2.65 -19.79 -3.58
CA VAL A 307 -2.55 -18.50 -2.86
C VAL A 307 -1.15 -17.91 -2.99
N TRP A 308 -1.02 -16.59 -2.89
CA TRP A 308 0.29 -15.94 -2.97
C TRP A 308 1.13 -16.30 -1.76
N ALA A 309 2.38 -16.70 -2.00
CA ALA A 309 3.36 -16.97 -0.96
C ALA A 309 4.00 -15.66 -0.46
N MET A 310 4.27 -15.58 0.83
CA MET A 310 5.14 -14.54 1.38
C MET A 310 6.58 -14.73 0.88
N GLU A 311 7.00 -16.00 0.78
CA GLU A 311 8.30 -16.45 0.29
C GLU A 311 8.36 -16.39 -1.24
N GLN A 312 8.56 -15.20 -1.79
CA GLN A 312 8.74 -15.01 -3.25
C GLN A 312 10.12 -15.51 -3.76
N GLU A 313 11.01 -15.90 -2.85
CA GLU A 313 12.23 -16.65 -3.11
C GLU A 313 12.19 -17.92 -2.26
N TYR A 314 12.28 -19.09 -2.90
CA TYR A 314 12.16 -20.38 -2.23
C TYR A 314 13.23 -21.34 -2.74
N LYS A 315 13.94 -22.01 -1.84
CA LYS A 315 15.07 -22.91 -2.16
C LYS A 315 16.07 -22.26 -3.14
N GLU A 316 16.47 -21.02 -2.84
CA GLU A 316 17.40 -20.20 -3.65
C GLU A 316 16.91 -19.86 -5.07
N GLN A 317 15.61 -20.07 -5.34
CA GLN A 317 15.00 -19.74 -6.62
C GLN A 317 13.99 -18.61 -6.46
N LYS A 318 14.29 -17.48 -7.09
CA LYS A 318 13.35 -16.35 -7.20
C LYS A 318 12.16 -16.71 -8.09
N SER A 319 10.96 -16.35 -7.64
CA SER A 319 9.73 -16.49 -8.43
C SER A 319 9.73 -15.57 -9.65
N LYS A 320 8.80 -15.81 -10.58
CA LYS A 320 8.51 -14.89 -11.69
C LYS A 320 8.11 -13.49 -11.20
N TYR A 321 7.57 -13.39 -9.98
CA TYR A 321 7.23 -12.10 -9.38
C TYR A 321 8.48 -11.25 -9.18
N LEU A 322 9.54 -11.77 -8.55
CA LEU A 322 10.77 -11.01 -8.30
C LEU A 322 11.64 -10.81 -9.54
N LYS A 323 11.57 -11.71 -10.53
CA LYS A 323 12.49 -11.69 -11.69
C LYS A 323 12.29 -10.50 -12.65
N GLY A 324 11.12 -9.85 -12.65
CA GLY A 324 10.77 -8.82 -13.63
C GLY A 324 10.74 -9.36 -15.08
N GLU A 325 10.08 -8.67 -16.01
CA GLU A 325 10.12 -9.07 -17.43
C GLU A 325 11.50 -8.73 -18.02
N LYS A 326 12.44 -9.68 -17.94
CA LYS A 326 13.59 -9.80 -18.84
C LYS A 326 13.64 -11.20 -19.41
N VAL A 327 12.67 -11.53 -20.28
CA VAL A 327 12.82 -12.65 -21.22
C VAL A 327 12.41 -12.14 -22.60
N SER A 328 13.25 -11.26 -23.16
CA SER A 328 13.40 -11.22 -24.61
C SER A 328 14.16 -12.48 -25.01
N ASP A 329 13.47 -13.31 -25.77
CA ASP A 329 13.93 -14.46 -26.52
C ASP A 329 15.45 -14.49 -26.79
N LYS A 330 16.17 -15.37 -26.09
CA LYS A 330 17.53 -15.80 -26.47
C LYS A 330 17.48 -17.20 -27.06
N ARG A 331 16.72 -17.37 -28.15
CA ARG A 331 16.94 -18.46 -29.11
C ARG A 331 16.84 -17.98 -30.55
N LEU A 332 17.72 -17.04 -30.92
CA LEU A 332 18.22 -16.98 -32.30
C LEU A 332 19.62 -16.36 -32.30
N GLY A 333 20.60 -17.11 -32.80
CA GLY A 333 22.00 -16.66 -32.89
C GLY A 333 23.02 -17.71 -32.42
N LYS A 334 22.94 -18.95 -32.91
CA LYS A 334 24.11 -19.83 -32.95
C LYS A 334 24.91 -19.47 -34.21
N ALA A 335 26.24 -19.50 -34.08
CA ALA A 335 27.26 -19.33 -35.11
C ALA A 335 27.60 -17.87 -35.47
N VAL A 336 28.70 -17.36 -34.92
CA VAL A 336 29.99 -17.11 -35.60
C VAL A 336 30.90 -16.39 -34.59
N SER A 337 31.83 -17.11 -34.00
CA SER A 337 33.18 -16.62 -33.70
C SER A 337 33.97 -17.82 -33.19
N GLY A 338 34.67 -18.45 -34.12
CA GLY A 338 35.69 -19.44 -33.81
C GLY A 338 37.03 -18.77 -33.57
N MET A 339 37.86 -19.54 -32.86
CA MET A 339 39.32 -19.54 -32.90
C MET A 339 40.11 -18.47 -32.12
N LEU A 340 41.21 -18.98 -31.56
CA LEU A 340 42.26 -18.40 -30.70
C LEU A 340 41.86 -18.22 -29.21
N ASN A 341 42.54 -18.82 -28.21
CA ASN A 341 43.85 -19.46 -28.13
C ASN A 341 43.88 -20.59 -27.09
N LYS A 342 44.65 -21.64 -27.42
CA LYS A 342 45.20 -22.63 -26.50
C LYS A 342 46.40 -22.04 -25.74
N THR A 343 46.61 -22.54 -24.53
CA THR A 343 47.83 -22.64 -23.66
C THR A 343 47.47 -22.16 -22.26
N GLY A 344 47.84 -22.78 -21.14
CA GLY A 344 48.65 -23.96 -20.85
C GLY A 344 48.32 -24.44 -19.43
N SER A 345 48.90 -25.58 -19.10
CA SER A 345 48.90 -26.31 -17.82
C SER A 345 49.15 -25.45 -16.58
N THR A 346 48.64 -25.85 -15.41
CA THR A 346 49.40 -26.54 -14.33
C THR A 346 48.54 -26.64 -13.06
N GLU A 347 48.78 -27.74 -12.35
CA GLU A 347 48.22 -28.24 -11.09
C GLU A 347 48.10 -27.23 -9.94
N CYS A 348 47.16 -27.44 -9.01
CA CYS A 348 47.49 -27.96 -7.68
C CYS A 348 46.26 -28.10 -6.76
N GLN A 349 46.38 -29.13 -5.93
CA GLN A 349 45.43 -29.69 -4.97
C GLN A 349 45.32 -28.84 -3.70
N GLY A 350 44.21 -29.00 -2.97
CA GLY A 350 44.05 -28.44 -1.62
C GLY A 350 42.75 -28.87 -0.95
N LEU A 351 42.76 -30.08 -0.41
CA LEU A 351 41.75 -30.67 0.47
C LEU A 351 41.52 -29.84 1.74
N ALA A 352 40.27 -29.71 2.20
CA ALA A 352 39.81 -30.07 3.56
C ALA A 352 38.39 -29.54 3.86
N GLN A 353 37.43 -30.46 3.99
CA GLN A 353 36.33 -30.42 4.98
C GLN A 353 36.76 -31.29 6.19
N PRO A 354 35.95 -31.50 7.24
CA PRO A 354 35.14 -30.59 8.07
C PRO A 354 35.40 -30.84 9.58
N SER A 355 34.79 -30.06 10.49
CA SER A 355 34.62 -30.52 11.89
C SER A 355 33.28 -30.07 12.49
N LYS A 356 32.48 -31.08 12.85
CA LYS A 356 31.33 -31.05 13.76
C LYS A 356 31.83 -30.99 15.22
N ASP A 357 31.11 -30.30 16.10
CA ASP A 357 30.54 -30.89 17.32
C ASP A 357 29.68 -29.89 18.12
N CYS A 358 28.84 -30.46 18.99
CA CYS A 358 27.51 -30.00 19.39
C CYS A 358 27.39 -29.42 20.82
N ASN A 359 26.16 -28.94 21.11
CA ASN A 359 25.40 -28.89 22.39
C ASN A 359 25.35 -27.59 23.25
N GLU A 360 24.19 -26.90 23.13
CA GLU A 360 23.20 -26.46 24.16
C GLU A 360 23.61 -25.55 25.37
N PRO A 361 22.66 -25.05 26.20
CA PRO A 361 21.57 -24.11 25.90
C PRO A 361 21.58 -22.89 26.89
N LYS A 362 20.99 -21.74 26.53
CA LYS A 362 20.62 -20.70 27.52
C LYS A 362 19.26 -20.10 27.20
N GLY A 363 18.37 -20.19 28.18
CA GLY A 363 16.97 -19.83 28.07
C GLY A 363 16.63 -18.37 28.40
N THR A 364 15.38 -18.08 28.03
CA THR A 364 14.40 -17.15 28.63
C THR A 364 14.72 -15.65 28.71
N SER A 365 13.96 -14.87 27.93
CA SER A 365 13.03 -13.89 28.49
C SER A 365 11.95 -13.49 27.46
N ASN A 366 10.69 -13.76 27.82
CA ASN A 366 9.48 -13.35 27.13
C ASN A 366 9.23 -11.84 27.26
N SER A 367 8.83 -11.19 26.17
CA SER A 367 7.97 -10.00 26.19
C SER A 367 7.32 -9.79 24.81
N PRO A 368 5.98 -9.90 24.66
CA PRO A 368 5.30 -9.57 23.43
C PRO A 368 4.91 -8.08 23.45
N SER A 369 5.68 -7.25 22.76
CA SER A 369 5.33 -5.86 22.50
C SER A 369 5.39 -5.60 21.00
N GLN A 370 4.60 -6.34 20.22
CA GLN A 370 4.40 -5.99 18.82
C GLN A 370 3.36 -4.87 18.72
N VAL A 371 3.88 -3.67 18.55
CA VAL A 371 3.14 -2.48 18.15
C VAL A 371 2.56 -2.75 16.75
N VAL A 372 1.25 -2.97 16.67
CA VAL A 372 0.53 -3.14 15.40
C VAL A 372 0.52 -1.78 14.67
N PRO A 373 0.92 -1.70 13.38
CA PRO A 373 0.81 -0.45 12.62
C PRO A 373 -0.67 -0.06 12.45
N ALA A 374 -1.01 1.20 12.71
CA ALA A 374 -2.38 1.73 12.63
C ALA A 374 -2.97 1.81 11.20
N SER A 375 -2.21 1.41 10.17
CA SER A 375 -2.61 1.38 8.76
C SER A 375 -1.95 0.21 8.03
N LEU A 376 -2.66 -0.37 7.05
CA LEU A 376 -2.12 -1.45 6.22
C LEU A 376 -0.91 -0.95 5.41
N PRO A 377 0.24 -1.65 5.45
CA PRO A 377 1.42 -1.25 4.68
C PRO A 377 1.14 -1.38 3.19
N VAL A 378 1.71 -0.46 2.39
CA VAL A 378 1.66 -0.51 0.93
C VAL A 378 2.93 -1.19 0.42
N HIS A 379 2.76 -2.30 -0.28
CA HIS A 379 3.86 -3.07 -0.86
C HIS A 379 4.52 -2.31 -2.02
N THR A 380 5.84 -2.38 -2.10
CA THR A 380 6.58 -1.97 -3.30
C THR A 380 6.61 -3.13 -4.29
N ASN A 381 5.92 -3.01 -5.42
CA ASN A 381 5.85 -4.09 -6.40
C ASN A 381 7.24 -4.63 -6.78
N ARG A 382 7.34 -5.96 -6.90
CA ARG A 382 8.57 -6.70 -7.29
C ARG A 382 9.65 -6.74 -6.21
N THR A 383 9.31 -6.47 -4.95
CA THR A 383 10.18 -6.72 -3.80
C THR A 383 9.67 -7.90 -2.98
N SER A 384 10.45 -8.34 -1.99
CA SER A 384 9.96 -9.30 -0.99
C SER A 384 8.85 -8.66 -0.14
N PHE A 385 7.94 -9.48 0.37
CA PHE A 385 6.91 -9.04 1.31
C PHE A 385 7.48 -8.95 2.72
N GLU A 386 7.16 -7.86 3.44
CA GLU A 386 7.61 -7.64 4.82
C GLU A 386 6.54 -8.04 5.84
N THR A 387 5.27 -8.00 5.46
CA THR A 387 4.11 -8.38 6.27
C THR A 387 3.16 -9.27 5.46
N GLN A 388 2.34 -10.07 6.14
CA GLN A 388 1.35 -10.94 5.49
C GLN A 388 0.17 -10.13 4.94
N ASP A 389 -0.35 -9.18 5.72
CA ASP A 389 -1.43 -8.30 5.29
C ASP A 389 -0.86 -7.03 4.66
N VAL A 390 -1.20 -6.79 3.39
CA VAL A 390 -0.57 -5.73 2.61
C VAL A 390 -1.46 -5.20 1.48
N LEU A 391 -1.30 -3.93 1.15
CA LEU A 391 -1.89 -3.30 -0.02
C LEU A 391 -0.91 -3.34 -1.21
N VAL A 392 -1.29 -4.02 -2.29
CA VAL A 392 -0.47 -4.16 -3.51
C VAL A 392 -0.94 -3.16 -4.57
N PRO A 393 -0.10 -2.20 -4.99
CA PRO A 393 -0.50 -1.17 -5.93
C PRO A 393 -0.63 -1.72 -7.37
N TRP A 394 -1.68 -1.30 -8.07
CA TRP A 394 -1.92 -1.57 -9.49
C TRP A 394 -1.96 -0.26 -10.27
N HIS A 395 -1.11 -0.18 -11.29
CA HIS A 395 -0.99 0.97 -12.15
C HIS A 395 -1.67 0.66 -13.48
N LEU A 396 -2.64 1.48 -13.87
CA LEU A 396 -3.16 1.44 -15.24
C LEU A 396 -2.10 2.05 -16.15
N LYS A 397 -1.59 1.28 -17.12
CA LYS A 397 -0.71 1.81 -18.15
C LYS A 397 -1.55 2.53 -19.19
N ASP A 398 -1.11 3.71 -19.64
CA ASP A 398 -1.72 4.46 -20.74
C ASP A 398 -1.72 3.62 -22.02
N GLY A 399 -2.87 3.01 -22.29
CA GLY A 399 -3.02 2.08 -23.40
C GLY A 399 -4.47 1.86 -23.80
N MET A 400 -5.34 2.86 -23.65
CA MET A 400 -6.66 2.90 -24.29
C MET A 400 -7.31 4.27 -24.08
N LYS A 401 -7.08 5.20 -25.01
CA LYS A 401 -7.91 6.41 -25.11
C LYS A 401 -9.36 5.98 -25.37
N LYS A 402 -10.26 6.17 -24.42
CA LYS A 402 -11.71 6.03 -24.63
C LYS A 402 -12.13 6.98 -25.76
N LYS A 403 -12.51 6.44 -26.93
CA LYS A 403 -13.43 7.11 -27.86
C LYS A 403 -14.85 6.86 -27.38
N THR A 404 -15.28 7.58 -26.34
CA THR A 404 -16.71 7.73 -26.08
C THR A 404 -17.23 8.86 -26.96
N ARG A 405 -17.95 8.50 -28.03
CA ARG A 405 -18.77 9.46 -28.79
C ARG A 405 -20.04 9.71 -27.98
N HIS A 406 -20.18 10.90 -27.43
CA HIS A 406 -21.49 11.52 -27.19
C HIS A 406 -21.37 13.04 -27.43
N THR A 407 -21.95 13.46 -28.56
CA THR A 407 -22.70 14.70 -28.86
C THR A 407 -23.31 15.32 -27.58
N GLU A 408 -23.28 16.62 -27.22
CA GLU A 408 -23.14 17.90 -27.95
C GLU A 408 -22.90 19.10 -26.96
N LEU A 409 -22.23 20.15 -27.46
CA LEU A 409 -22.35 21.62 -27.22
C LEU A 409 -22.24 22.27 -25.81
N CYS A 410 -21.10 22.92 -25.53
CA CYS A 410 -20.92 24.40 -25.46
C CYS A 410 -19.50 24.79 -24.98
N GLN A 411 -18.91 25.80 -25.63
CA GLN A 411 -17.55 26.38 -25.46
C GLN A 411 -17.53 27.49 -24.37
N PRO A 412 -16.38 27.98 -23.84
CA PRO A 412 -15.30 28.60 -24.63
C PRO A 412 -13.86 28.22 -24.25
N LEU A 413 -12.96 28.59 -25.16
CA LEU A 413 -11.52 28.37 -25.17
C LEU A 413 -10.83 29.11 -24.03
N ASP A 414 -10.17 28.38 -23.14
CA ASP A 414 -9.05 28.88 -22.36
C ASP A 414 -7.89 27.87 -22.44
N GLY A 415 -6.80 28.33 -23.06
CA GLY A 415 -5.56 27.60 -23.21
C GLY A 415 -4.83 27.49 -21.88
N ALA A 416 -5.14 26.46 -21.10
CA ALA A 416 -4.28 25.97 -20.04
C ALA A 416 -3.81 24.55 -20.41
N ILE A 417 -2.54 24.42 -20.76
CA ILE A 417 -1.88 23.11 -20.83
C ILE A 417 -1.80 22.62 -19.39
N SER A 418 -2.80 21.87 -18.94
CA SER A 418 -2.73 21.12 -17.69
C SER A 418 -1.67 20.03 -17.85
N ALA A 419 -0.74 19.97 -16.89
CA ALA A 419 0.17 18.84 -16.76
C ALA A 419 -0.67 17.54 -16.68
N PRO A 420 -0.24 16.43 -17.27
CA PRO A 420 -0.97 15.18 -17.18
C PRO A 420 -1.12 14.78 -15.70
N GLU A 421 -2.37 14.71 -15.24
CA GLU A 421 -2.72 14.12 -13.95
C GLU A 421 -2.08 12.72 -13.87
N PRO A 422 -1.39 12.36 -12.77
CA PRO A 422 -0.81 11.04 -12.64
C PRO A 422 -1.91 9.97 -12.75
N ASN A 423 -1.63 8.91 -13.51
CA ASN A 423 -2.57 7.80 -13.69
C ASN A 423 -3.02 7.25 -12.32
N PRO A 424 -4.31 6.94 -12.15
CA PRO A 424 -4.83 6.45 -10.88
C PRO A 424 -4.15 5.14 -10.49
N VAL A 425 -3.69 5.07 -9.23
CA VAL A 425 -3.10 3.88 -8.62
C VAL A 425 -4.13 3.24 -7.70
N PHE A 426 -4.48 2.00 -8.00
CA PHE A 426 -5.43 1.23 -7.19
C PHE A 426 -4.68 0.34 -6.20
N HIS A 427 -5.18 0.23 -4.98
CA HIS A 427 -4.54 -0.57 -3.92
C HIS A 427 -5.36 -1.81 -3.66
N ARG A 428 -4.79 -2.98 -3.93
CA ARG A 428 -5.48 -4.26 -3.70
C ARG A 428 -5.04 -4.89 -2.40
N TYR A 429 -5.99 -5.33 -1.59
CA TYR A 429 -5.65 -6.08 -0.38
C TYR A 429 -5.23 -7.51 -0.71
N TYR A 430 -4.15 -7.95 -0.06
CA TYR A 430 -3.67 -9.34 -0.07
C TYR A 430 -3.26 -9.76 1.35
N HIS A 431 -3.61 -10.99 1.69
CA HIS A 431 -2.97 -11.80 2.72
C HIS A 431 -2.00 -12.77 2.03
N VAL A 432 -0.69 -12.50 2.10
CA VAL A 432 0.33 -13.42 1.58
C VAL A 432 0.63 -14.52 2.61
N PHE A 433 0.51 -15.76 2.17
CA PHE A 433 0.59 -16.94 3.04
C PHE A 433 2.03 -17.33 3.30
N CYS A 434 2.35 -17.67 4.55
CA CYS A 434 3.63 -18.28 4.90
C CYS A 434 3.66 -19.78 4.56
N GLU A 435 4.85 -20.37 4.50
CA GLU A 435 5.03 -21.82 4.34
C GLU A 435 4.22 -22.60 5.39
N GLY A 436 3.41 -23.56 4.91
CA GLY A 436 2.57 -24.41 5.75
C GLY A 436 1.28 -23.77 6.27
N GLU A 437 1.07 -22.45 6.13
CA GLU A 437 -0.15 -21.79 6.63
C GLU A 437 -1.42 -22.32 5.94
N LEU A 438 -1.40 -22.40 4.59
CA LEU A 438 -2.55 -22.90 3.84
C LEU A 438 -2.87 -24.35 4.21
N GLU A 439 -1.84 -25.19 4.38
CA GLU A 439 -2.02 -26.59 4.78
C GLU A 439 -2.64 -26.69 6.19
N GLN A 440 -2.17 -25.87 7.14
CA GLN A 440 -2.73 -25.82 8.49
C GLN A 440 -4.17 -25.33 8.50
N LEU A 441 -4.53 -24.38 7.63
CA LEU A 441 -5.91 -23.92 7.49
C LEU A 441 -6.80 -25.05 6.95
N CYS A 442 -6.33 -25.78 5.93
CA CYS A 442 -7.06 -26.92 5.38
C CYS A 442 -7.23 -28.07 6.38
N LYS A 443 -6.30 -28.26 7.32
CA LYS A 443 -6.41 -29.29 8.39
C LYS A 443 -7.52 -29.00 9.40
N GLN A 444 -8.08 -27.79 9.42
CA GLN A 444 -9.24 -27.44 10.25
C GLN A 444 -10.57 -27.88 9.62
N LEU A 445 -10.56 -28.33 8.36
CA LEU A 445 -11.76 -28.80 7.67
C LEU A 445 -12.08 -30.24 8.09
N ASP A 446 -13.34 -30.48 8.40
CA ASP A 446 -13.86 -31.83 8.58
C ASP A 446 -14.00 -32.54 7.23
N CYS A 447 -13.85 -33.88 7.23
CA CYS A 447 -14.09 -34.74 6.08
C CYS A 447 -13.26 -34.40 4.82
N ILE A 448 -12.05 -33.88 5.01
CA ILE A 448 -11.10 -33.58 3.93
C ILE A 448 -9.76 -34.25 4.22
N LYS A 449 -9.11 -34.73 3.16
CA LYS A 449 -7.73 -35.20 3.17
C LYS A 449 -6.88 -34.28 2.30
N VAL A 450 -5.75 -33.83 2.83
CA VAL A 450 -4.73 -33.13 2.04
C VAL A 450 -3.95 -34.19 1.23
N GLU A 451 -4.13 -34.22 -0.09
CA GLU A 451 -3.38 -35.15 -0.97
C GLU A 451 -1.94 -34.66 -1.21
N GLY A 452 -1.76 -33.34 -1.27
CA GLY A 452 -0.44 -32.75 -1.46
C GLY A 452 -0.43 -31.25 -1.22
N SER A 453 0.71 -30.74 -0.76
CA SER A 453 1.01 -29.32 -0.68
C SER A 453 2.36 -29.04 -1.34
N TYR A 454 2.44 -27.98 -2.12
CA TYR A 454 3.66 -27.63 -2.86
C TYR A 454 3.76 -26.13 -3.14
N TYR A 455 4.98 -25.69 -3.43
CA TYR A 455 5.30 -24.34 -3.88
C TYR A 455 5.35 -24.27 -5.41
N ASP A 456 4.68 -23.30 -6.02
CA ASP A 456 4.73 -23.05 -7.47
C ASP A 456 4.90 -21.55 -7.77
N GLN A 457 6.12 -21.15 -8.14
CA GLN A 457 6.43 -19.83 -8.70
C GLN A 457 5.89 -18.64 -7.88
N GLY A 458 6.05 -18.67 -6.56
CA GLY A 458 5.59 -17.61 -5.66
C GLY A 458 4.18 -17.83 -5.12
N ASN A 459 3.67 -19.06 -5.20
CA ASN A 459 2.37 -19.45 -4.69
C ASN A 459 2.48 -20.72 -3.83
N TRP A 460 1.74 -20.75 -2.72
CA TRP A 460 1.47 -21.97 -1.98
C TRP A 460 0.22 -22.64 -2.53
N CYS A 461 0.32 -23.95 -2.76
CA CYS A 461 -0.70 -24.73 -3.45
C CYS A 461 -1.06 -25.95 -2.62
N VAL A 462 -2.35 -26.31 -2.62
CA VAL A 462 -2.84 -27.51 -1.94
C VAL A 462 -3.87 -28.21 -2.82
N VAL A 463 -3.78 -29.55 -2.88
CA VAL A 463 -4.81 -30.43 -3.41
C VAL A 463 -5.52 -31.11 -2.24
N LEU A 464 -6.84 -30.94 -2.18
CA LEU A 464 -7.73 -31.52 -1.19
C LEU A 464 -8.60 -32.60 -1.84
N GLU A 465 -8.91 -33.65 -1.11
CA GLU A 465 -9.89 -34.67 -1.49
C GLU A 465 -10.95 -34.78 -0.39
N LYS A 466 -12.22 -34.66 -0.75
CA LYS A 466 -13.33 -34.87 0.18
C LYS A 466 -13.50 -36.36 0.47
N GLN A 467 -13.53 -36.73 1.74
CA GLN A 467 -13.69 -38.11 2.19
C GLN A 467 -15.13 -38.58 2.14
#